data_AF-A0A1Q6KCD0-F1
#
_entry.id   AF-A0A1Q6KCD0-F1
#
_cell.length_a   1.000
_cell.length_b   1.000
_cell.length_c   1.000
_cell.angle_alpha   90.00
_cell.angle_beta   90.00
_cell.angle_gamma   90.00
#
_symmetry.space_group_name_H-M   'P 1'
#
loop_
_entity.id
_entity.type
_entity.pdbx_description
1 polymer ?
#
loop_
_entity_poly.entity_id
_entity_poly.type
_entity_poly.pdbx_seq_one_letter_code
_entity_poly.pdbx_strand_id
1 'polypeptide(L)'
;MIFFINKGLFEREWNFEITSVNGKTQFSIPEYVEKKRRHYQLYFLFDGIVSTEDLKENLFVKRVTMEKVKKDMYYLAKTTEKNNDGVYALLRSTGVVPDDIFIPKDKKEKVEVIRRIRYLDTEAEIGEFLANIYLIKVKLEKDESIPIYYAYRKTRCLTKHDVIYRSSLHKNEYSVETGLTTWIMLNDKNKSDYISLSKLC
;
A
#
# COMPACT_ATOMS: atom_id res chain seq x y z
N MET A 1 -7.52 12.58 7.63
CA MET A 1 -7.13 11.17 7.41
C MET A 1 -5.72 11.17 6.84
N ILE A 2 -5.03 10.04 6.90
CA ILE A 2 -3.65 9.88 6.40
C ILE A 2 -3.70 9.03 5.13
N PHE A 3 -2.92 9.42 4.12
CA PHE A 3 -2.57 8.58 2.99
C PHE A 3 -1.09 8.20 3.11
N PHE A 4 -0.81 6.91 3.16
CA PHE A 4 0.52 6.34 3.29
C PHE A 4 0.90 5.61 2.01
N ILE A 5 2.12 5.84 1.52
CA ILE A 5 2.72 5.03 0.47
C ILE A 5 4.02 4.47 0.99
N ASN A 6 4.16 3.15 0.96
CA ASN A 6 5.42 2.54 1.39
C ASN A 6 6.45 2.60 0.26
N LYS A 7 7.72 2.75 0.62
CA LYS A 7 8.83 2.91 -0.33
C LYS A 7 9.02 1.74 -1.29
N GLY A 8 8.48 0.56 -0.97
CA GLY A 8 8.51 -0.60 -1.87
C GLY A 8 7.83 -0.34 -3.20
N LEU A 9 6.89 0.61 -3.24
CA LEU A 9 6.33 1.10 -4.49
C LEU A 9 7.40 1.73 -5.39
N PHE A 10 8.41 2.40 -4.85
CA PHE A 10 9.38 3.20 -5.61
C PHE A 10 10.76 2.55 -5.80
N GLU A 11 11.04 1.46 -5.08
CA GLU A 11 12.31 0.73 -5.16
C GLU A 11 12.55 -0.04 -6.49
N ARG A 12 11.61 0.01 -7.45
CA ARG A 12 11.79 -0.63 -8.76
C ARG A 12 11.74 0.37 -9.90
N GLU A 13 12.50 0.06 -10.95
CA GLU A 13 12.42 0.72 -12.25
C GLU A 13 11.16 0.23 -12.99
N TRP A 14 10.02 0.78 -12.61
CA TRP A 14 8.82 0.80 -13.43
C TRP A 14 8.54 2.26 -13.78
N ASN A 15 7.97 2.50 -14.97
CA ASN A 15 7.75 3.83 -15.56
C ASN A 15 6.77 4.67 -14.72
N PHE A 16 7.18 5.12 -13.54
CA PHE A 16 6.49 6.14 -12.78
C PHE A 16 6.61 7.45 -13.51
N GLU A 17 5.49 7.96 -13.97
CA GLU A 17 5.41 9.31 -14.48
C GLU A 17 4.82 10.19 -13.39
N ILE A 18 5.69 10.95 -12.69
CA ILE A 18 5.23 12.09 -11.90
C ILE A 18 5.10 13.28 -12.85
N THR A 19 3.89 13.78 -12.99
CA THR A 19 3.59 14.93 -13.83
C THR A 19 2.85 15.99 -13.03
N SER A 20 3.04 17.26 -13.38
CA SER A 20 2.21 18.34 -12.86
C SER A 20 1.04 18.56 -13.80
N VAL A 21 -0.18 18.40 -13.30
CA VAL A 21 -1.42 18.62 -14.06
C VAL A 21 -2.23 19.68 -13.34
N ASN A 22 -2.38 20.87 -13.94
CA ASN A 22 -3.14 21.99 -13.36
C ASN A 22 -2.71 22.35 -11.92
N GLY A 23 -1.39 22.34 -11.65
CA GLY A 23 -0.84 22.66 -10.33
C GLY A 23 -0.95 21.53 -9.28
N LYS A 24 -1.35 20.33 -9.70
CA LYS A 24 -1.44 19.13 -8.87
C LYS A 24 -0.39 18.12 -9.29
N THR A 25 0.20 17.40 -8.34
CA THR A 25 1.04 16.26 -8.68
C THR A 25 0.18 15.06 -9.06
N GLN A 26 0.41 14.50 -10.23
CA GLN A 26 -0.15 13.25 -10.69
C GLN A 26 0.94 12.19 -10.72
N PHE A 27 0.69 10.99 -10.19
CA PHE A 27 1.48 9.81 -10.53
C PHE A 27 0.59 8.70 -11.09
N SER A 28 1.19 7.83 -11.88
CA SER A 28 0.53 6.67 -12.48
C SER A 28 1.15 5.35 -12.00
N ILE A 29 0.32 4.31 -11.90
CA ILE A 29 0.76 2.93 -11.71
C ILE A 29 0.25 2.10 -12.89
N PRO A 30 1.13 1.37 -13.60
CA PRO A 30 0.71 0.43 -14.62
C PRO A 30 0.00 -0.78 -14.01
N GLU A 31 -1.23 -1.04 -14.47
CA GLU A 31 -2.05 -2.20 -14.12
C GLU A 31 -2.11 -3.17 -15.31
N TYR A 32 -1.58 -4.36 -15.15
CA TYR A 32 -1.67 -5.44 -16.11
C TYR A 32 -3.00 -6.20 -15.98
N VAL A 33 -3.79 -6.16 -17.04
CA VAL A 33 -5.06 -6.91 -17.14
C VAL A 33 -4.83 -8.17 -17.96
N GLU A 34 -4.55 -9.26 -17.26
CA GLU A 34 -4.23 -10.58 -17.82
C GLU A 34 -5.23 -11.07 -18.87
N LYS A 35 -6.54 -10.94 -18.62
CA LYS A 35 -7.60 -11.32 -19.59
C LYS A 35 -7.47 -10.60 -20.93
N LYS A 36 -6.90 -9.39 -20.94
CA LYS A 36 -6.71 -8.56 -22.13
C LYS A 36 -5.26 -8.54 -22.61
N ARG A 37 -4.33 -9.12 -21.84
CA ARG A 37 -2.88 -9.06 -22.05
C ARG A 37 -2.39 -7.65 -22.35
N ARG A 38 -2.88 -6.66 -21.58
CA ARG A 38 -2.62 -5.24 -21.81
C ARG A 38 -2.40 -4.50 -20.49
N HIS A 39 -1.57 -3.47 -20.56
CA HIS A 39 -1.37 -2.52 -19.47
C HIS A 39 -2.35 -1.35 -19.59
N TYR A 40 -2.87 -0.93 -18.44
CA TYR A 40 -3.64 0.29 -18.25
C TYR A 40 -2.92 1.16 -17.23
N GLN A 41 -3.22 2.45 -17.19
CA GLN A 41 -2.65 3.35 -16.20
C GLN A 41 -3.71 3.69 -15.15
N LEU A 42 -3.34 3.52 -13.88
CA LEU A 42 -4.13 3.99 -12.74
C LEU A 42 -3.51 5.27 -12.21
N TYR A 43 -4.29 6.34 -12.16
CA TYR A 43 -3.80 7.67 -11.79
C TYR A 43 -4.14 8.03 -10.34
N PHE A 44 -3.21 8.67 -9.67
CA PHE A 44 -3.38 9.29 -8.36
C PHE A 44 -3.01 10.77 -8.45
N LEU A 45 -3.95 11.65 -8.10
CA LEU A 45 -3.81 13.09 -8.20
C LEU A 45 -3.79 13.74 -6.80
N PHE A 46 -2.80 14.57 -6.50
CA PHE A 46 -2.57 15.17 -5.18
C PHE A 46 -2.69 16.68 -5.21
N ASP A 47 -3.35 17.25 -4.20
CA ASP A 47 -3.25 18.68 -3.92
C ASP A 47 -1.89 19.03 -3.30
N GLY A 48 -0.98 19.52 -4.14
CA GLY A 48 0.36 19.97 -3.75
C GLY A 48 1.44 19.38 -4.64
N ILE A 49 2.68 19.82 -4.37
CA ILE A 49 3.87 19.36 -5.06
C ILE A 49 4.46 18.20 -4.25
N VAL A 50 4.38 16.99 -4.80
CA VAL A 50 5.21 15.85 -4.38
C VAL A 50 6.32 15.74 -5.40
N SER A 51 7.57 15.82 -4.93
CA SER A 51 8.75 15.69 -5.78
C SER A 51 9.11 14.21 -5.99
N THR A 52 9.93 13.93 -7.01
CA THR A 52 10.53 12.60 -7.20
C THR A 52 11.39 12.17 -6.02
N GLU A 53 12.01 13.12 -5.30
CA GLU A 53 12.83 12.84 -4.11
C GLU A 53 11.97 12.33 -2.95
N ASP A 54 10.77 12.91 -2.77
CA ASP A 54 9.81 12.42 -1.77
C ASP A 54 9.36 10.98 -2.04
N LEU A 55 9.52 10.52 -3.27
CA LEU A 55 9.22 9.15 -3.68
C LEU A 55 10.41 8.20 -3.52
N LYS A 56 11.56 8.60 -2.98
CA LYS A 56 12.61 7.62 -2.63
C LYS A 56 12.38 6.96 -1.27
N GLU A 57 11.47 7.52 -0.48
CA GLU A 57 11.18 7.10 0.87
C GLU A 57 9.68 6.83 1.06
N ASN A 58 9.30 6.46 2.28
CA ASN A 58 7.90 6.35 2.67
C ASN A 58 7.20 7.71 2.60
N LEU A 59 6.13 7.82 1.81
CA LEU A 59 5.37 9.06 1.68
C LEU A 59 4.20 9.11 2.66
N PHE A 60 4.11 10.21 3.41
CA PHE A 60 3.04 10.47 4.37
C PHE A 60 2.30 11.75 4.05
N VAL A 61 1.06 11.62 3.57
CA VAL A 61 0.20 12.77 3.30
C VAL A 61 -0.88 12.85 4.38
N LYS A 62 -0.75 13.84 5.27
CA LYS A 62 -1.72 14.08 6.34
C LYS A 62 -2.82 15.03 5.88
N ARG A 63 -3.99 14.90 6.52
CA ARG A 63 -5.17 15.74 6.28
C ARG A 63 -5.61 15.73 4.83
N VAL A 64 -5.77 14.52 4.29
CA VAL A 64 -6.33 14.31 2.96
C VAL A 64 -7.66 13.58 3.03
N THR A 65 -8.47 13.80 2.01
CA THR A 65 -9.61 12.95 1.63
C THR A 65 -9.28 12.25 0.33
N MET A 66 -9.76 11.02 0.14
CA MET A 66 -9.56 10.29 -1.11
C MET A 66 -10.92 10.08 -1.77
N GLU A 67 -11.03 10.46 -3.03
CA GLU A 67 -12.21 10.31 -3.85
C GLU A 67 -11.87 9.52 -5.11
N LYS A 68 -12.73 8.56 -5.47
CA LYS A 68 -12.64 7.87 -6.75
C LYS A 68 -13.38 8.69 -7.81
N VAL A 69 -12.63 9.47 -8.59
CA VAL A 69 -13.20 10.37 -9.61
C VAL A 69 -13.71 9.58 -10.82
N LYS A 70 -12.94 8.58 -11.25
CA LYS A 70 -13.28 7.68 -12.36
C LYS A 70 -12.74 6.27 -12.07
N LYS A 71 -13.00 5.32 -12.96
CA LYS A 71 -12.59 3.91 -12.81
C LYS A 71 -11.10 3.74 -12.51
N ASP A 72 -10.29 4.62 -13.06
CA ASP A 72 -8.84 4.60 -13.22
C ASP A 72 -8.19 5.86 -12.64
N MET A 73 -8.90 6.60 -11.77
CA MET A 73 -8.36 7.80 -11.15
C MET A 73 -8.85 7.99 -9.72
N TYR A 74 -7.91 8.17 -8.80
CA TYR A 74 -8.13 8.60 -7.42
C TYR A 74 -7.61 10.01 -7.22
N TYR A 75 -8.40 10.86 -6.57
CA TYR A 75 -8.01 12.20 -6.19
C TYR A 75 -7.84 12.31 -4.68
N LEU A 76 -6.73 12.91 -4.26
CA LEU A 76 -6.33 13.12 -2.88
C LEU A 76 -6.36 14.61 -2.58
N ALA A 77 -7.51 15.07 -2.09
CA ALA A 77 -7.75 16.47 -1.80
C ALA A 77 -7.25 16.83 -0.40
N LYS A 78 -6.54 17.97 -0.28
CA LYS A 78 -6.16 18.50 1.04
C LYS A 78 -7.40 19.01 1.76
N THR A 79 -7.49 18.72 3.05
CA THR A 79 -8.56 19.22 3.92
C THR A 79 -7.97 19.86 5.16
N THR A 80 -8.65 20.86 5.70
CA THR A 80 -8.35 21.45 7.00
C THR A 80 -8.99 20.68 8.14
N GLU A 81 -9.96 19.81 7.84
CA GLU A 81 -10.71 19.04 8.82
C GLU A 81 -9.88 17.89 9.39
N LYS A 82 -9.95 17.74 10.71
CA LYS A 82 -9.44 16.55 11.39
C LYS A 82 -10.40 15.39 11.17
N ASN A 83 -10.25 14.70 10.04
CA ASN A 83 -10.95 13.46 9.77
C ASN A 83 -10.11 12.25 10.26
N ASN A 84 -10.62 11.48 11.23
CA ASN A 84 -9.99 10.27 11.77
C ASN A 84 -10.67 8.97 11.30
N ASP A 85 -11.29 8.98 10.11
CA ASP A 85 -11.99 7.81 9.52
C ASP A 85 -11.06 6.70 9.00
N GLY A 86 -9.77 6.72 9.35
CA GLY A 86 -8.81 5.67 9.01
C GLY A 86 -7.53 6.17 8.37
N VAL A 87 -6.79 5.22 7.80
CA VAL A 87 -5.62 5.40 6.96
C VAL A 87 -5.88 4.73 5.62
N TYR A 88 -5.68 5.45 4.53
CA TYR A 88 -5.51 4.81 3.23
C TYR A 88 -4.03 4.49 3.04
N ALA A 89 -3.73 3.30 2.54
CA ALA A 89 -2.37 2.89 2.27
C ALA A 89 -2.25 2.29 0.87
N LEU A 90 -1.23 2.73 0.13
CA LEU A 90 -0.82 2.18 -1.14
C LEU A 90 0.47 1.39 -0.90
N LEU A 91 0.35 0.07 -0.95
CA LEU A 91 1.33 -0.84 -0.39
C LEU A 91 1.84 -1.81 -1.44
N ARG A 92 3.14 -2.03 -1.44
CA ARG A 92 3.80 -3.08 -2.20
C ARG A 92 4.94 -3.68 -1.38
N SER A 93 5.07 -5.00 -1.41
CA SER A 93 6.23 -5.63 -0.79
C SER A 93 7.52 -5.24 -1.53
N THR A 94 8.58 -4.96 -0.76
CA THR A 94 9.93 -4.63 -1.25
C THR A 94 10.71 -5.89 -1.69
N GLY A 95 10.12 -7.08 -1.57
CA GLY A 95 10.80 -8.36 -1.71
C GLY A 95 10.87 -8.90 -3.14
N VAL A 96 11.53 -10.06 -3.28
CA VAL A 96 11.53 -10.89 -4.50
C VAL A 96 10.33 -11.84 -4.50
N VAL A 97 9.74 -12.02 -5.66
CA VAL A 97 8.42 -12.65 -5.91
C VAL A 97 8.36 -14.15 -5.58
N PRO A 98 7.16 -14.70 -5.25
CA PRO A 98 5.86 -14.01 -5.14
C PRO A 98 5.76 -13.07 -3.95
N ASP A 99 5.24 -11.87 -4.22
CA ASP A 99 5.13 -10.75 -3.31
C ASP A 99 3.66 -10.56 -2.92
N ASP A 100 3.31 -10.99 -1.71
CA ASP A 100 1.99 -10.70 -1.14
C ASP A 100 2.16 -10.01 0.21
N ILE A 101 1.08 -9.38 0.66
CA ILE A 101 1.03 -8.65 1.92
C ILE A 101 0.09 -9.40 2.86
N PHE A 102 0.53 -9.59 4.09
CA PHE A 102 -0.20 -10.34 5.11
C PHE A 102 -0.55 -9.45 6.29
N ILE A 103 -1.69 -9.76 6.89
CA ILE A 103 -2.13 -9.18 8.17
C ILE A 103 -2.55 -10.32 9.11
N PRO A 104 -2.58 -10.08 10.43
CA PRO A 104 -3.23 -10.99 11.36
C PRO A 104 -4.70 -11.22 10.97
N LYS A 105 -5.13 -12.48 10.93
CA LYS A 105 -6.46 -12.86 10.43
C LYS A 105 -7.59 -12.36 11.33
N ASP A 106 -7.35 -12.26 12.63
CA ASP A 106 -8.27 -11.68 13.62
C ASP A 106 -8.54 -10.19 13.37
N LYS A 107 -7.65 -9.50 12.66
CA LYS A 107 -7.78 -8.09 12.29
C LYS A 107 -8.35 -7.85 10.88
N LYS A 108 -8.81 -8.89 10.17
CA LYS A 108 -9.32 -8.77 8.79
C LYS A 108 -10.42 -7.71 8.62
N GLU A 109 -11.32 -7.58 9.59
CA GLU A 109 -12.44 -6.62 9.53
C GLU A 109 -11.98 -5.15 9.65
N LYS A 110 -10.73 -4.92 10.05
CA LYS A 110 -10.12 -3.59 10.15
C LYS A 110 -9.54 -3.12 8.83
N VAL A 111 -9.45 -4.00 7.83
CA VAL A 111 -8.81 -3.74 6.54
C VAL A 111 -9.78 -3.99 5.40
N GLU A 112 -10.01 -2.94 4.61
CA GLU A 112 -10.73 -3.01 3.36
C GLU A 112 -9.72 -2.96 2.20
N VAL A 113 -9.73 -3.97 1.33
CA VAL A 113 -8.94 -3.91 0.09
C VAL A 113 -9.76 -3.22 -0.99
N ILE A 114 -9.45 -1.95 -1.25
CA ILE A 114 -10.17 -1.12 -2.23
C ILE A 114 -9.81 -1.55 -3.65
N ARG A 115 -8.54 -1.84 -3.88
CA ARG A 115 -8.06 -2.34 -5.18
C ARG A 115 -6.78 -3.14 -5.02
N ARG A 116 -6.74 -4.30 -5.66
CA ARG A 116 -5.50 -5.00 -5.99
C ARG A 116 -5.09 -4.65 -7.42
N ILE A 117 -3.92 -4.05 -7.54
CA ILE A 117 -3.29 -3.69 -8.80
C ILE A 117 -2.21 -4.74 -9.06
N ARG A 118 -2.31 -5.41 -10.21
CA ARG A 118 -1.29 -6.37 -10.64
C ARG A 118 -0.39 -5.72 -11.67
N TYR A 119 0.91 -5.87 -11.52
CA TYR A 119 1.90 -5.38 -12.48
C TYR A 119 2.70 -6.56 -13.04
N LEU A 120 2.93 -6.59 -14.35
CA LEU A 120 3.84 -7.55 -14.96
C LEU A 120 5.26 -6.98 -14.84
N ASP A 121 6.01 -7.54 -13.91
CA ASP A 121 7.40 -7.20 -13.63
C ASP A 121 8.32 -8.24 -14.28
N THR A 122 9.56 -7.84 -14.55
CA THR A 122 10.55 -8.71 -15.19
C THR A 122 11.86 -8.61 -14.43
N GLU A 123 12.34 -9.74 -13.90
CA GLU A 123 13.67 -9.82 -13.29
C GLU A 123 14.57 -10.73 -14.10
N ALA A 124 15.86 -10.37 -14.21
CA ALA A 124 16.85 -11.13 -14.95
C ALA A 124 16.97 -12.60 -14.48
N GLU A 125 16.81 -12.86 -13.17
CA GLU A 125 16.95 -14.20 -12.60
C GLU A 125 15.65 -15.03 -12.63
N ILE A 126 14.49 -14.39 -12.74
CA ILE A 126 13.17 -15.03 -12.50
C ILE A 126 12.27 -14.98 -13.74
N GLY A 127 12.56 -14.09 -14.70
CA GLY A 127 11.70 -13.83 -15.85
C GLY A 127 10.52 -12.94 -15.49
N GLU A 128 9.45 -13.05 -16.26
CA GLU A 128 8.22 -12.26 -16.08
C GLU A 128 7.33 -12.82 -14.97
N PHE A 129 6.80 -11.96 -14.11
CA PHE A 129 5.88 -12.34 -13.04
C PHE A 129 4.89 -11.23 -12.68
N LEU A 130 3.82 -11.60 -11.97
CA LEU A 130 2.80 -10.65 -11.52
C LEU A 130 3.06 -10.19 -10.08
N ALA A 131 3.52 -8.96 -9.95
CA ALA A 131 3.68 -8.27 -8.67
C ALA A 131 2.34 -7.73 -8.15
N ASN A 132 2.17 -7.66 -6.82
CA ASN A 132 0.97 -7.13 -6.19
C ASN A 132 1.19 -5.77 -5.52
N ILE A 133 0.34 -4.82 -5.88
CA ILE A 133 0.20 -3.54 -5.19
C ILE A 133 -1.23 -3.47 -4.66
N TYR A 134 -1.40 -3.03 -3.41
CA TYR A 134 -2.71 -2.93 -2.77
C TYR A 134 -2.99 -1.48 -2.38
N LEU A 135 -4.15 -0.98 -2.81
CA LEU A 135 -4.78 0.18 -2.20
C LEU A 135 -5.76 -0.34 -1.14
N ILE A 136 -5.49 -0.02 0.13
CA ILE A 136 -6.32 -0.45 1.26
C ILE A 136 -6.80 0.73 2.10
N LYS A 137 -7.89 0.51 2.85
CA LYS A 137 -8.30 1.34 3.98
C LYS A 137 -8.11 0.56 5.27
N VAL A 138 -7.55 1.20 6.28
CA VAL A 138 -7.40 0.65 7.63
C VAL A 138 -8.19 1.50 8.61
N LYS A 139 -9.10 0.88 9.35
CA LYS A 139 -9.89 1.50 10.41
C LYS A 139 -9.61 0.80 11.73
N LEU A 140 -9.06 1.54 12.68
CA LEU A 140 -8.70 1.05 14.01
C LEU A 140 -9.53 1.77 15.07
N GLU A 141 -9.88 1.05 16.13
CA GLU A 141 -10.39 1.67 17.35
C GLU A 141 -9.27 2.35 18.14
N LYS A 142 -9.67 3.08 19.18
CA LYS A 142 -8.73 3.72 20.09
C LYS A 142 -7.76 2.69 20.68
N ASP A 143 -6.47 3.01 20.66
CA ASP A 143 -5.36 2.21 21.19
C ASP A 143 -5.18 0.85 20.50
N GLU A 144 -5.69 0.69 19.28
CA GLU A 144 -5.43 -0.48 18.43
C GLU A 144 -4.23 -0.25 17.50
N SER A 145 -3.63 -1.36 17.08
CA SER A 145 -2.62 -1.40 16.03
C SER A 145 -2.85 -2.59 15.08
N ILE A 146 -2.29 -2.50 13.88
CA ILE A 146 -2.24 -3.63 12.95
C ILE A 146 -0.89 -3.68 12.24
N PRO A 147 -0.17 -4.81 12.32
CA PRO A 147 1.02 -5.03 11.52
C PRO A 147 0.64 -5.42 10.08
N ILE A 148 1.37 -4.86 9.14
CA ILE A 148 1.28 -5.09 7.70
C ILE A 148 2.58 -5.77 7.27
N TYR A 149 2.53 -7.08 7.08
CA TYR A 149 3.70 -7.90 6.80
C TYR A 149 3.96 -8.03 5.30
N TYR A 150 5.19 -7.78 4.89
CA TYR A 150 5.63 -7.94 3.51
C TYR A 150 6.28 -9.31 3.32
N ALA A 151 5.71 -10.15 2.46
CA ALA A 151 6.30 -11.45 2.18
C ALA A 151 7.62 -11.30 1.43
N TYR A 152 8.60 -12.11 1.84
CA TYR A 152 9.93 -12.23 1.26
C TYR A 152 10.16 -13.69 0.82
N ARG A 153 10.52 -13.92 -0.46
CA ARG A 153 10.83 -15.23 -1.06
C ARG A 153 9.80 -16.36 -0.79
N LYS A 154 9.19 -16.90 -1.84
CA LYS A 154 8.27 -18.08 -1.76
C LYS A 154 7.04 -17.89 -0.83
N THR A 155 6.56 -16.66 -0.63
CA THR A 155 5.32 -16.29 0.13
C THR A 155 5.19 -16.80 1.56
N ARG A 156 6.24 -17.36 2.16
CA ARG A 156 6.17 -17.99 3.49
C ARG A 156 6.99 -17.28 4.55
N CYS A 157 7.91 -16.39 4.19
CA CYS A 157 8.71 -15.66 5.16
C CYS A 157 8.23 -14.22 5.25
N LEU A 158 7.81 -13.80 6.45
CA LEU A 158 7.45 -12.42 6.76
C LEU A 158 8.60 -11.84 7.59
N THR A 159 9.40 -10.97 6.99
CA THR A 159 10.61 -10.44 7.62
C THR A 159 10.60 -8.93 7.80
N LYS A 160 9.87 -8.22 6.95
CA LYS A 160 9.67 -6.77 7.04
C LYS A 160 8.20 -6.49 7.27
N HIS A 161 7.92 -5.48 8.07
CA HIS A 161 6.56 -5.01 8.28
C HIS A 161 6.54 -3.54 8.64
N ASP A 162 5.39 -2.94 8.40
CA ASP A 162 5.02 -1.65 8.98
C ASP A 162 3.88 -1.88 9.96
N VAL A 163 3.71 -1.00 10.95
CA VAL A 163 2.61 -1.07 11.90
C VAL A 163 1.82 0.22 11.85
N ILE A 164 0.52 0.11 11.62
CA ILE A 164 -0.42 1.23 11.67
C ILE A 164 -1.02 1.26 13.08
N TYR A 165 -0.97 2.41 13.73
CA TYR A 165 -1.49 2.62 15.08
C TYR A 165 -2.57 3.71 15.08
N ARG A 166 -3.48 3.62 16.06
CA ARG A 166 -4.32 4.74 16.48
C ARG A 166 -4.15 4.95 17.98
N SER A 167 -3.32 5.91 18.37
CA SER A 167 -2.85 6.04 19.76
C SER A 167 -3.50 7.21 20.51
N SER A 168 -3.99 6.95 21.72
CA SER A 168 -4.50 7.99 22.63
C SER A 168 -3.42 8.97 23.09
N LEU A 169 -2.17 8.52 23.17
CA LEU A 169 -1.00 9.38 23.48
C LEU A 169 -0.82 10.49 22.44
N HIS A 170 -1.29 10.27 21.21
CA HIS A 170 -1.24 11.23 20.12
C HIS A 170 -2.63 11.76 19.77
N LYS A 171 -3.48 12.01 20.77
CA LYS A 171 -4.84 12.57 20.59
C LYS A 171 -5.72 11.71 19.67
N ASN A 172 -5.54 10.39 19.71
CA ASN A 172 -6.21 9.40 18.85
C ASN A 172 -5.95 9.62 17.35
N GLU A 173 -4.83 10.26 16.99
CA GLU A 173 -4.38 10.37 15.61
C GLU A 173 -3.74 9.05 15.15
N TYR A 174 -3.85 8.78 13.85
CA TYR A 174 -3.18 7.63 13.25
C TYR A 174 -1.70 7.92 13.06
N SER A 175 -0.88 6.89 13.16
CA SER A 175 0.54 6.91 12.80
C SER A 175 0.92 5.59 12.13
N VAL A 176 2.02 5.61 11.39
CA VAL A 176 2.61 4.39 10.83
C VAL A 176 4.07 4.37 11.24
N GLU A 177 4.51 3.25 11.79
CA GLU A 177 5.91 2.96 12.05
C GLU A 177 6.40 2.00 10.98
N THR A 178 7.53 2.31 10.35
CA THR A 178 7.96 1.63 9.14
C THR A 178 9.35 1.03 9.26
N GLY A 179 9.64 0.02 8.44
CA GLY A 179 10.97 -0.59 8.38
C GLY A 179 11.28 -1.51 9.57
N LEU A 180 10.23 -1.98 10.26
CA LEU A 180 10.35 -2.93 11.35
C LEU A 180 10.68 -4.31 10.81
N THR A 181 11.51 -5.04 11.55
CA THR A 181 11.90 -6.41 11.20
C THR A 181 11.26 -7.43 12.13
N THR A 182 11.00 -8.61 11.59
CA THR A 182 10.48 -9.77 12.31
C THR A 182 10.99 -11.04 11.64
N TRP A 183 10.68 -12.20 12.21
CA TRP A 183 11.05 -13.50 11.65
C TRP A 183 9.90 -14.48 11.82
N ILE A 184 8.90 -14.37 10.94
CA ILE A 184 7.75 -15.27 10.93
C ILE A 184 7.83 -16.15 9.69
N MET A 185 7.97 -17.46 9.89
CA MET A 185 7.84 -18.46 8.84
C MET A 185 6.45 -19.09 8.90
N LEU A 186 5.63 -18.83 7.88
CA LEU A 186 4.31 -19.41 7.70
C LEU A 186 4.43 -20.91 7.42
N ASN A 187 3.88 -21.70 8.33
CA ASN A 187 3.83 -23.16 8.29
C ASN A 187 2.47 -23.65 8.78
N ASP A 188 2.25 -24.96 8.82
CA ASP A 188 0.93 -25.52 9.14
C ASP A 188 0.40 -25.14 10.53
N LYS A 189 1.28 -24.76 11.47
CA LYS A 189 0.91 -24.37 12.83
C LYS A 189 0.36 -22.94 12.93
N ASN A 190 0.84 -22.01 12.09
CA ASN A 190 0.55 -20.58 12.22
C ASN A 190 -0.04 -19.94 10.96
N LYS A 191 -0.04 -20.61 9.80
CA LYS A 191 -0.58 -20.06 8.54
C LYS A 191 -2.05 -19.65 8.64
N SER A 192 -2.79 -20.24 9.58
CA SER A 192 -4.19 -19.90 9.87
C SER A 192 -4.35 -18.55 10.57
N ASP A 193 -3.30 -18.05 11.19
CA ASP A 193 -3.32 -16.83 12.02
C ASP A 193 -3.07 -15.58 11.18
N TYR A 194 -2.66 -15.77 9.92
CA TYR A 194 -2.41 -14.71 8.96
C TYR A 194 -3.31 -14.89 7.74
N ILE A 195 -3.70 -13.77 7.14
CA ILE A 195 -4.43 -13.73 5.89
C ILE A 195 -3.70 -12.81 4.92
N SER A 196 -3.57 -13.22 3.66
CA SER A 196 -3.00 -12.34 2.65
C SER A 196 -4.07 -11.45 2.04
N LEU A 197 -3.68 -10.23 1.66
CA LEU A 197 -4.60 -9.24 1.10
C LEU A 197 -5.22 -9.71 -0.22
N SER A 198 -4.55 -10.58 -0.98
CA SER A 198 -5.14 -11.18 -2.18
C SER A 198 -6.38 -12.02 -1.90
N LYS A 199 -6.54 -12.56 -0.67
CA LYS A 199 -7.73 -13.31 -0.24
C LYS A 199 -8.89 -12.42 0.23
N LEU A 200 -8.66 -11.11 0.34
CA LEU A 200 -9.66 -10.10 0.72
C LEU A 200 -10.18 -9.32 -0.50
N CYS A 201 -9.75 -9.67 -1.71
CA CYS A 201 -10.11 -9.02 -2.97
C CYS A 201 -11.34 -9.64 -3.63
#